data_AF-D3RPI1-F1
#
_entry.id   AF-D3RPI1-F1
#
_cell.length_a   1.000
_cell.length_b   1.000
_cell.length_c   1.000
_cell.angle_alpha   90.00
_cell.angle_beta   90.00
_cell.angle_gamma   90.00
#
_symmetry.space_group_name_H-M   'P 1'
#
loop_
_entity.id
_entity.type
_entity.pdbx_description
1 polymer ?
#
loop_
_entity_poly.entity_id
_entity_poly.type
_entity_poly.pdbx_seq_one_letter_code
_entity_poly.pdbx_strand_id
1 'polypeptide(L)'
;MGSGVIDRLDVLDAPAPASWSTPEDHAVVDRRVRLYLNALGVQDPHETEVLVRRVIERVEFRATLGQLGEPLEVAIEETHRLLDRWLIAELGLDAEPDQLSAARAAVLGGHLPGWTRRWAGLSEVSLAESIRAVRFQAVPERAPLNMEPNPIRLCCHRLMRRLLARVGRWLGISGRRHAVPEVHP
;
A
#
# COMPACT_ATOMS: atom_id res chain seq x y z
N MET A 1 -35.42 -32.45 31.59
CA MET A 1 -35.41 -31.37 30.57
C MET A 1 -34.28 -30.42 30.90
N GLY A 2 -33.21 -30.40 30.11
CA GLY A 2 -32.04 -29.54 30.39
C GLY A 2 -30.84 -29.69 29.44
N SER A 3 -31.04 -30.24 28.24
CA SER A 3 -29.93 -30.60 27.31
C SER A 3 -29.73 -29.62 26.15
N GLY A 4 -30.32 -28.42 26.20
CA GLY A 4 -30.40 -27.53 25.02
C GLY A 4 -29.60 -26.24 25.07
N VAL A 5 -28.99 -25.88 26.20
CA VAL A 5 -28.35 -24.56 26.39
C VAL A 5 -26.82 -24.66 26.45
N ILE A 6 -26.27 -25.73 27.03
CA ILE A 6 -24.82 -25.94 27.15
C ILE A 6 -24.20 -26.17 25.74
N ASP A 7 -24.87 -26.98 24.92
CA ASP A 7 -24.45 -27.32 23.55
C ASP A 7 -24.39 -26.10 22.59
N ARG A 8 -25.07 -24.99 22.94
CA ARG A 8 -25.09 -23.75 22.14
C ARG A 8 -24.01 -22.75 22.54
N LEU A 9 -23.45 -22.86 23.75
CA LEU A 9 -22.34 -22.03 24.22
C LEU A 9 -21.01 -22.58 23.71
N ASP A 10 -20.88 -23.91 23.59
CA ASP A 10 -19.69 -24.55 22.98
C ASP A 10 -19.49 -24.14 21.50
N VAL A 11 -20.56 -23.78 20.79
CA VAL A 11 -20.50 -23.25 19.41
C VAL A 11 -19.95 -21.82 19.36
N LEU A 12 -20.05 -21.05 20.44
CA LEU A 12 -19.52 -19.68 20.54
C LEU A 12 -18.05 -19.65 20.98
N ASP A 13 -17.59 -20.70 21.66
CA ASP A 13 -16.18 -20.93 22.01
C ASP A 13 -15.40 -21.66 20.88
N ALA A 14 -16.11 -22.20 19.89
CA ALA A 14 -15.46 -22.67 18.67
C ALA A 14 -14.86 -21.45 17.94
N PRO A 15 -13.54 -21.46 17.63
CA PRO A 15 -12.96 -20.40 16.82
C PRO A 15 -13.76 -20.31 15.52
N ALA A 16 -14.26 -19.11 15.20
CA ALA A 16 -14.95 -18.88 13.93
C ALA A 16 -14.10 -19.48 12.81
N PRO A 17 -14.69 -20.26 11.88
CA PRO A 17 -13.92 -20.87 10.82
C PRO A 17 -13.15 -19.75 10.12
N ALA A 18 -11.83 -19.83 10.14
CA ALA A 18 -11.00 -18.86 9.46
C ALA A 18 -11.51 -18.79 8.02
N SER A 19 -11.62 -17.59 7.44
CA SER A 19 -11.99 -17.35 6.04
C SER A 19 -10.99 -17.96 5.01
N TRP A 20 -10.14 -18.87 5.49
CA TRP A 20 -9.08 -19.63 4.85
C TRP A 20 -9.36 -21.15 4.88
N SER A 21 -10.58 -21.57 5.21
CA SER A 21 -10.88 -22.99 5.47
C SER A 21 -11.23 -23.80 4.22
N THR A 22 -11.44 -23.15 3.06
CA THR A 22 -11.84 -23.88 1.84
C THR A 22 -10.66 -24.10 0.89
N PRO A 23 -10.61 -25.24 0.17
CA PRO A 23 -9.65 -25.45 -0.91
C PRO A 23 -9.72 -24.37 -2.01
N GLU A 24 -10.88 -23.74 -2.19
CA GLU A 24 -11.09 -22.66 -3.16
C GLU A 24 -10.35 -21.38 -2.73
N ASP A 25 -10.39 -21.01 -1.44
CA ASP A 25 -9.67 -19.85 -0.90
C ASP A 25 -8.16 -20.01 -1.09
N HIS A 26 -7.64 -21.22 -0.85
CA HIS A 26 -6.24 -21.56 -1.10
C HIS A 26 -5.84 -21.36 -2.56
N ALA A 27 -6.67 -21.83 -3.50
CA ALA A 27 -6.39 -21.70 -4.93
C ALA A 27 -6.41 -20.23 -5.40
N VAL A 28 -7.33 -19.42 -4.88
CA VAL A 28 -7.41 -17.99 -5.19
C VAL A 28 -6.18 -17.25 -4.68
N VAL A 29 -5.75 -17.52 -3.45
CA VAL A 29 -4.56 -16.89 -2.86
C VAL A 29 -3.28 -17.35 -3.54
N ASP A 30 -3.09 -18.64 -3.81
CA ASP A 30 -1.95 -19.15 -4.57
C ASP A 30 -1.82 -18.41 -5.91
N ARG A 31 -2.92 -18.33 -6.68
CA ARG A 31 -2.97 -17.61 -7.94
C ARG A 31 -2.59 -16.14 -7.78
N ARG A 32 -3.12 -15.47 -6.74
CA ARG A 32 -2.84 -14.05 -6.50
C ARG A 32 -1.37 -13.82 -6.14
N VAL A 33 -0.79 -14.65 -5.28
CA VAL A 33 0.61 -14.56 -4.88
C VAL A 33 1.51 -14.76 -6.10
N ARG A 34 1.22 -15.74 -6.97
CA ARG A 34 1.97 -15.94 -8.22
C ARG A 34 1.95 -14.72 -9.12
N LEU A 35 0.76 -14.15 -9.36
CA LEU A 35 0.61 -12.94 -10.16
C LEU A 35 1.39 -11.77 -9.55
N TYR A 36 1.39 -11.67 -8.22
CA TYR A 36 2.11 -10.61 -7.53
C TYR A 36 3.63 -10.78 -7.60
N LEU A 37 4.14 -11.99 -7.37
CA LEU A 37 5.55 -12.31 -7.53
C LEU A 37 6.04 -12.05 -8.96
N ASN A 38 5.22 -12.38 -9.96
CA ASN A 38 5.52 -12.05 -11.35
C ASN A 38 5.61 -10.53 -11.57
N ALA A 39 4.68 -9.76 -11.00
CA ALA A 39 4.71 -8.30 -11.06
C ALA A 39 5.93 -7.69 -10.34
N LEU A 40 6.46 -8.37 -9.32
CA LEU A 40 7.72 -8.00 -8.67
C LEU A 40 8.96 -8.38 -9.50
N GLY A 41 8.82 -9.18 -10.56
CA GLY A 41 9.92 -9.59 -11.43
C GLY A 41 10.40 -11.03 -11.23
N VAL A 42 9.73 -11.84 -10.40
CA VAL A 42 10.03 -13.27 -10.27
C VAL A 42 9.46 -14.02 -11.47
N GLN A 43 10.33 -14.44 -12.38
CA GLN A 43 9.93 -15.10 -13.62
C GLN A 43 10.26 -16.60 -13.65
N ASP A 44 11.24 -17.03 -12.87
CA ASP A 44 11.62 -18.44 -12.82
C ASP A 44 10.54 -19.26 -12.07
N PRO A 45 10.03 -20.36 -12.67
CA PRO A 45 8.98 -21.17 -12.05
C PRO A 45 9.42 -21.79 -10.71
N HIS A 46 10.68 -22.19 -10.57
CA HIS A 46 11.18 -22.84 -9.36
C HIS A 46 11.33 -21.82 -8.22
N GLU A 47 11.86 -20.63 -8.51
CA GLU A 47 11.86 -19.50 -7.58
C GLU A 47 10.44 -19.14 -7.12
N THR A 48 9.50 -19.11 -8.07
CA THR A 48 8.08 -18.82 -7.81
C THR A 48 7.48 -19.85 -6.86
N GLU A 49 7.65 -21.14 -7.11
CA GLU A 49 7.11 -22.21 -6.25
C GLU A 49 7.65 -22.13 -4.82
N VAL A 50 8.96 -21.88 -4.65
CA VAL A 50 9.58 -21.76 -3.33
C VAL A 50 9.00 -20.57 -2.56
N LEU A 51 8.86 -19.42 -3.22
CA LEU A 51 8.33 -18.20 -2.60
C LEU A 51 6.83 -18.32 -2.29
N VAL A 52 6.03 -18.88 -3.21
CA VAL A 52 4.60 -19.13 -2.99
C VAL A 52 4.39 -20.01 -1.77
N ARG A 53 5.12 -21.13 -1.66
CA ARG A 53 5.03 -22.03 -0.51
C ARG A 53 5.32 -21.28 0.80
N ARG A 54 6.40 -20.50 0.84
CA ARG A 54 6.75 -19.69 2.03
C ARG A 54 5.71 -18.65 2.39
N VAL A 55 5.03 -18.05 1.41
CA VAL A 55 3.93 -17.11 1.68
C VAL A 55 2.73 -17.85 2.27
N ILE A 56 2.32 -18.96 1.64
CA ILE A 56 1.18 -19.78 2.08
C ILE A 56 1.38 -20.28 3.51
N GLU A 57 2.54 -20.85 3.84
CA GLU A 57 2.88 -21.32 5.19
C GLU A 57 2.70 -20.21 6.25
N ARG A 58 2.95 -18.95 5.88
CA ARG A 58 2.83 -17.80 6.79
C ARG A 58 1.42 -17.26 6.90
N VAL A 59 0.66 -17.29 5.81
CA VAL A 59 -0.77 -17.00 5.81
C VAL A 59 -1.49 -18.01 6.71
N GLU A 60 -1.20 -19.30 6.53
CA GLU A 60 -1.68 -20.39 7.39
C GLU A 60 -1.32 -20.16 8.86
N PHE A 61 -0.07 -19.82 9.14
CA PHE A 61 0.36 -19.51 10.50
C PHE A 61 -0.39 -18.31 11.11
N ARG A 62 -0.72 -17.27 10.34
CA ARG A 62 -1.56 -16.17 10.84
C ARG A 62 -3.01 -16.59 11.05
N ALA A 63 -3.52 -17.49 10.20
CA ALA A 63 -4.85 -18.08 10.35
C ALA A 63 -4.97 -18.87 11.66
N THR A 64 -3.97 -19.69 12.00
CA THR A 64 -3.99 -20.47 13.26
C THR A 64 -3.93 -19.60 14.50
N LEU A 65 -3.33 -18.41 14.41
CA LEU A 65 -3.30 -17.43 15.51
C LEU A 65 -4.57 -16.57 15.61
N GLY A 66 -5.57 -16.77 14.73
CA GLY A 66 -6.78 -15.93 14.68
C GLY A 66 -6.49 -14.48 14.24
N GLN A 67 -5.34 -14.23 13.61
CA GLN A 67 -4.88 -12.90 13.19
C GLN A 67 -5.10 -12.67 11.68
N LEU A 68 -6.03 -13.43 11.10
CA LEU A 68 -6.33 -13.35 9.67
C LEU A 68 -7.37 -12.26 9.42
N GLY A 69 -6.97 -11.25 8.65
CA GLY A 69 -7.89 -10.32 8.00
C GLY A 69 -8.46 -10.95 6.72
N GLU A 70 -8.60 -10.17 5.65
CA GLU A 70 -8.90 -10.73 4.33
C GLU A 70 -7.71 -11.60 3.85
N PRO A 71 -7.92 -12.88 3.48
CA PRO A 71 -6.82 -13.78 3.11
C PRO A 71 -5.94 -13.26 1.97
N LEU A 72 -6.55 -12.58 1.00
CA LEU A 72 -5.85 -12.04 -0.15
C LEU A 72 -4.93 -10.89 0.24
N GLU A 73 -5.42 -9.94 1.03
CA GLU A 73 -4.62 -8.84 1.57
C GLU A 73 -3.46 -9.39 2.43
N VAL A 74 -3.76 -10.33 3.32
CA VAL A 74 -2.74 -10.96 4.18
C VAL A 74 -1.65 -11.64 3.34
N ALA A 75 -1.99 -12.30 2.24
CA ALA A 75 -1.00 -12.94 1.38
C ALA A 75 -0.05 -11.93 0.69
N ILE A 76 -0.58 -10.79 0.27
CA ILE A 76 0.22 -9.69 -0.30
C ILE A 76 1.12 -9.07 0.79
N GLU A 77 0.56 -8.83 1.98
CA GLU A 77 1.33 -8.35 3.14
C GLU A 77 2.48 -9.29 3.49
N GLU A 78 2.22 -10.61 3.57
CA GLU A 78 3.26 -11.58 3.90
C GLU A 78 4.32 -11.70 2.80
N THR A 79 3.94 -11.53 1.54
CA THR A 79 4.90 -11.45 0.42
C THR A 79 5.85 -10.26 0.61
N HIS A 80 5.31 -9.07 0.91
CA HIS A 80 6.11 -7.88 1.22
C HIS A 80 6.97 -8.06 2.46
N ARG A 81 6.43 -8.61 3.55
CA ARG A 81 7.20 -8.87 4.77
C ARG A 81 8.33 -9.88 4.55
N LEU A 82 8.17 -10.83 3.64
CA LEU A 82 9.24 -11.76 3.26
C LEU A 82 10.36 -11.06 2.50
N LEU A 83 10.01 -10.17 1.55
CA LEU A 83 10.97 -9.34 0.84
C LEU A 83 11.74 -8.45 1.82
N ASP A 84 11.02 -7.74 2.71
CA ASP A 84 11.61 -6.83 3.67
C ASP A 84 12.56 -7.53 4.63
N ARG A 85 12.16 -8.70 5.16
CA ARG A 85 13.03 -9.48 6.06
C ARG A 85 14.28 -10.00 5.36
N TRP A 86 14.17 -10.42 4.11
CA TRP A 86 15.35 -10.78 3.34
C TRP A 86 16.27 -9.57 3.13
N LEU A 87 15.74 -8.40 2.75
CA LEU A 87 16.55 -7.19 2.57
C LEU A 87 17.24 -6.77 3.85
N ILE A 88 16.53 -6.82 4.99
CA ILE A 88 17.10 -6.53 6.31
C ILE A 88 18.27 -7.48 6.61
N ALA A 89 18.08 -8.78 6.39
CA ALA A 89 19.11 -9.78 6.65
C ALA A 89 20.30 -9.66 5.68
N GLU A 90 20.04 -9.44 4.39
CA GLU A 90 21.06 -9.35 3.33
C GLU A 90 21.94 -8.11 3.51
N LEU A 91 21.36 -6.99 3.96
CA LEU A 91 22.07 -5.73 4.09
C LEU A 91 22.56 -5.43 5.52
N GLY A 92 22.04 -6.15 6.52
CA GLY A 92 22.28 -5.87 7.94
C GLY A 92 21.66 -4.54 8.39
N LEU A 93 20.41 -4.27 8.02
CA LEU A 93 19.72 -3.02 8.35
C LEU A 93 19.07 -3.08 9.74
N ASP A 94 19.01 -1.95 10.44
CA ASP A 94 18.30 -1.80 11.73
C ASP A 94 16.77 -1.56 11.56
N ALA A 95 16.19 -2.06 10.46
CA ALA A 95 14.77 -1.90 10.11
C ALA A 95 14.27 -0.44 9.99
N GLU A 96 15.16 0.53 9.77
CA GLU A 96 14.77 1.92 9.49
C GLU A 96 13.93 2.02 8.19
N PRO A 97 12.76 2.67 8.20
CA PRO A 97 11.84 2.72 7.06
C PRO A 97 12.46 3.27 5.77
N ASP A 98 13.30 4.30 5.88
CA ASP A 98 13.95 4.94 4.74
C ASP A 98 15.01 4.02 4.10
N GLN A 99 15.76 3.29 4.95
CA GLN A 99 16.77 2.35 4.47
C GLN A 99 16.12 1.18 3.75
N LEU A 100 15.02 0.67 4.29
CA LEU A 100 14.26 -0.42 3.69
C LEU A 100 13.58 0.00 2.39
N SER A 101 13.06 1.23 2.32
CA SER A 101 12.44 1.76 1.11
C SER A 101 13.46 1.95 -0.01
N ALA A 102 14.65 2.45 0.29
CA ALA A 102 15.74 2.56 -0.67
C ALA A 102 16.26 1.18 -1.14
N ALA A 103 16.33 0.20 -0.24
CA ALA A 103 16.70 -1.18 -0.58
C ALA A 103 15.67 -1.83 -1.51
N ARG A 104 14.36 -1.66 -1.23
CA ARG A 104 13.28 -2.11 -2.11
C ARG A 104 13.37 -1.48 -3.49
N ALA A 105 13.56 -0.17 -3.56
CA ALA A 105 13.72 0.53 -4.83
C ALA A 105 14.91 0.00 -5.65
N ALA A 106 16.03 -0.34 -4.98
CA ALA A 106 17.20 -0.89 -5.65
C ALA A 106 16.92 -2.26 -6.31
N VAL A 107 16.26 -3.18 -5.60
CA VAL A 107 15.94 -4.53 -6.14
C VAL A 107 14.81 -4.51 -7.15
N LEU A 108 13.77 -3.70 -6.92
CA LEU A 108 12.61 -3.59 -7.82
C LEU A 108 12.91 -2.71 -9.05
N GLY A 109 13.99 -1.93 -9.03
CA GLY A 109 14.44 -1.12 -10.17
C GLY A 109 14.98 -1.93 -11.36
N GLY A 110 15.11 -3.26 -11.24
CA GLY A 110 15.50 -4.14 -12.34
C GLY A 110 16.99 -4.16 -12.69
N HIS A 111 17.84 -3.51 -11.89
CA HIS A 111 19.27 -3.38 -12.14
C HIS A 111 20.12 -4.48 -11.48
N LEU A 112 19.53 -5.35 -10.66
CA LEU A 112 20.25 -6.33 -9.86
C LEU A 112 19.97 -7.75 -10.34
N PRO A 113 20.76 -8.32 -11.26
CA PRO A 113 20.51 -9.67 -11.75
C PRO A 113 20.63 -10.72 -10.63
N GLY A 114 19.76 -11.74 -10.67
CA GLY A 114 19.80 -12.87 -9.72
C GLY A 114 19.24 -12.58 -8.33
N TRP A 115 18.67 -11.40 -8.08
CA TRP A 115 18.11 -11.03 -6.78
C TRP A 115 16.94 -11.91 -6.37
N THR A 116 16.08 -12.31 -7.31
CA THR A 116 14.93 -13.20 -7.06
C THR A 116 15.39 -14.59 -6.62
N ARG A 117 16.45 -15.12 -7.25
CA ARG A 117 17.09 -16.38 -6.86
C ARG A 117 17.67 -16.34 -5.45
N ARG A 118 18.35 -15.23 -5.12
CA ARG A 118 18.90 -15.00 -3.77
C ARG A 118 17.79 -14.88 -2.74
N TRP A 119 16.73 -14.12 -3.03
CA TRP A 119 15.56 -13.98 -2.17
C TRP A 119 14.84 -15.32 -1.92
N ALA A 120 14.70 -16.14 -2.97
CA ALA A 120 14.16 -17.50 -2.86
C ALA A 120 15.05 -18.43 -2.03
N GLY A 121 16.29 -18.05 -1.71
CA GLY A 121 17.27 -18.89 -1.00
C GLY A 121 17.83 -20.01 -1.89
N LEU A 122 17.81 -19.82 -3.21
CA LEU A 122 18.36 -20.75 -4.20
C LEU A 122 19.77 -20.35 -4.68
N SER A 123 20.35 -19.34 -4.03
CA SER A 123 21.72 -18.87 -4.24
C SER A 123 22.32 -18.45 -2.91
N GLU A 124 23.55 -18.88 -2.65
CA GLU A 124 24.33 -18.47 -1.47
C GLU A 124 25.14 -17.19 -1.70
N VAL A 125 25.19 -16.71 -2.95
CA VAL A 125 25.96 -15.51 -3.30
C VAL A 125 25.27 -14.29 -2.72
N SER A 126 25.97 -13.59 -1.81
CA SER A 126 25.49 -12.32 -1.27
C SER A 126 25.42 -11.25 -2.36
N LEU A 127 24.35 -10.45 -2.31
CA LEU A 127 24.12 -9.29 -3.17
C LEU A 127 24.25 -7.97 -2.41
N ALA A 128 24.68 -8.00 -1.15
CA ALA A 128 24.71 -6.83 -0.28
C ALA A 128 25.49 -5.65 -0.89
N GLU A 129 26.69 -5.90 -1.42
CA GLU A 129 27.50 -4.87 -2.08
C GLU A 129 26.84 -4.32 -3.34
N SER A 130 26.25 -5.20 -4.16
CA SER A 130 25.55 -4.82 -5.39
C SER A 130 24.32 -3.97 -5.08
N ILE A 131 23.52 -4.37 -4.08
CA ILE A 131 22.35 -3.61 -3.63
C ILE A 131 22.78 -2.23 -3.09
N ARG A 132 23.85 -2.16 -2.30
CA ARG A 132 24.38 -0.87 -1.80
C ARG A 132 24.87 0.03 -2.94
N ALA A 133 25.49 -0.53 -3.97
CA ALA A 133 25.99 0.23 -5.11
C ALA A 133 24.87 0.87 -5.96
N VAL A 134 23.70 0.22 -6.05
CA VAL A 134 22.55 0.70 -6.82
C VAL A 134 21.55 1.48 -5.96
N ARG A 135 21.72 1.49 -4.64
CA ARG A 135 20.82 2.18 -3.71
C ARG A 135 20.88 3.69 -3.93
N PHE A 136 19.89 4.22 -4.65
CA PHE A 136 19.65 5.65 -4.73
C PHE A 136 18.99 6.12 -3.44
N GLN A 137 19.69 6.92 -2.64
CA GLN A 137 19.05 7.69 -1.60
C GLN A 137 18.36 8.87 -2.29
N ALA A 138 17.15 8.65 -2.78
CA ALA A 138 16.32 9.69 -3.38
C ALA A 138 15.80 10.61 -2.25
N VAL A 139 16.67 11.50 -1.76
CA VAL A 139 16.24 12.66 -0.98
C VAL A 139 16.03 13.77 -2.00
N PRO A 140 14.79 14.03 -2.47
CA PRO A 140 14.54 15.22 -3.27
C PRO A 140 14.94 16.44 -2.43
N GLU A 141 15.54 17.45 -3.06
CA GLU A 141 15.74 18.73 -2.39
C GLU A 141 14.40 19.18 -1.79
N ARG A 142 14.42 19.65 -0.54
CA ARG A 142 13.22 20.18 0.12
C ARG A 142 12.66 21.30 -0.76
N ALA A 143 11.55 21.00 -1.44
CA ALA A 143 10.83 22.02 -2.19
C ALA A 143 10.43 23.13 -1.20
N PRO A 144 10.70 24.41 -1.52
CA PRO A 144 10.30 25.50 -0.66
C PRO A 144 8.78 25.44 -0.45
N LEU A 145 8.35 25.54 0.81
CA LEU A 145 6.92 25.60 1.23
C LEU A 145 6.20 26.89 0.78
N ASN A 146 6.73 27.59 -0.23
CA ASN A 146 6.03 28.68 -0.89
C ASN A 146 5.00 28.10 -1.84
N MET A 147 3.87 27.70 -1.27
CA MET A 147 2.68 27.38 -2.04
C MET A 147 1.97 28.70 -2.35
N GLU A 148 1.81 29.04 -3.64
CA GLU A 148 0.91 30.14 -4.00
C GLU A 148 -0.50 29.81 -3.48
N PRO A 149 -1.19 30.76 -2.81
CA PRO A 149 -2.56 30.51 -2.37
C PRO A 149 -3.43 30.23 -3.59
N ASN A 150 -3.88 28.98 -3.75
CA ASN A 150 -4.86 28.60 -4.76
C ASN A 150 -6.26 28.67 -4.14
N PRO A 151 -7.02 29.76 -4.36
CA PRO A 151 -8.35 29.88 -3.78
C PRO A 151 -9.27 28.82 -4.40
N ILE A 152 -9.73 27.87 -3.58
CA ILE A 152 -10.75 26.90 -3.96
C ILE A 152 -12.03 27.67 -4.29
N ARG A 153 -12.28 27.90 -5.58
CA ARG A 153 -13.51 28.54 -6.06
C ARG A 153 -14.64 27.51 -6.08
N LEU A 154 -15.29 27.34 -4.93
CA LEU A 154 -16.49 26.51 -4.82
C LEU A 154 -17.53 26.97 -5.86
N CYS A 155 -18.01 26.03 -6.68
CA CYS A 155 -19.02 26.24 -7.73
C CYS A 155 -20.22 27.03 -7.20
N CYS A 156 -20.63 26.73 -5.97
CA CYS A 156 -21.73 27.36 -5.26
C CYS A 156 -21.55 28.88 -5.11
N HIS A 157 -20.31 29.37 -4.97
CA HIS A 157 -20.02 30.80 -4.86
C HIS A 157 -20.24 31.55 -6.18
N ARG A 158 -19.91 30.93 -7.32
CA ARG A 158 -20.20 31.49 -8.65
C ARG A 158 -21.71 31.49 -8.95
N LEU A 159 -22.42 30.44 -8.54
CA LEU A 159 -23.85 30.29 -8.72
C LEU A 159 -24.63 31.30 -7.84
N MET A 160 -24.26 31.43 -6.57
CA MET A 160 -24.80 32.44 -5.66
C MET A 160 -24.57 33.86 -6.15
N ARG A 161 -23.36 34.22 -6.61
CA ARG A 161 -23.10 35.55 -7.19
C ARG A 161 -23.94 35.83 -8.43
N ARG A 162 -24.13 34.84 -9.31
CA ARG A 162 -24.98 34.99 -10.50
C ARG A 162 -26.45 35.13 -10.13
N LEU A 163 -26.94 34.37 -9.15
CA LEU A 163 -28.31 34.47 -8.65
C LEU A 163 -28.56 35.83 -7.99
N LEU A 164 -27.68 36.27 -7.08
CA LEU A 164 -27.76 37.58 -6.43
C LEU A 164 -27.70 38.73 -7.45
N ALA A 165 -26.83 38.65 -8.46
CA ALA A 165 -26.77 39.67 -9.53
C ALA A 165 -28.01 39.65 -10.44
N ARG A 166 -28.72 38.52 -10.55
CA ARG A 166 -29.97 38.42 -11.33
C ARG A 166 -31.15 38.96 -10.51
N VAL A 167 -31.21 38.64 -9.23
CA VAL A 167 -32.17 39.17 -8.26
C VAL A 167 -32.01 40.68 -8.08
N GLY A 168 -30.78 41.19 -7.93
CA GLY A 168 -30.52 42.62 -7.82
C GLY A 168 -30.89 43.42 -9.09
N ARG A 169 -30.73 42.82 -10.28
CA ARG A 169 -31.23 43.41 -11.55
C ARG A 169 -32.76 43.43 -11.61
N TRP A 170 -33.41 42.38 -11.11
CA TRP A 170 -34.86 42.31 -11.03
C TRP A 170 -35.46 43.29 -10.01
N LEU A 171 -34.75 43.52 -8.90
CA LEU A 171 -35.15 44.46 -7.84
C LEU A 171 -34.74 45.92 -8.14
N GLY A 172 -34.17 46.21 -9.31
CA GLY A 172 -33.82 47.58 -9.70
C GLY A 172 -32.66 48.20 -8.91
N ILE A 173 -31.86 47.40 -8.21
CA ILE A 173 -30.71 47.89 -7.44
C ILE A 173 -29.49 47.98 -8.37
N SER A 174 -29.52 48.95 -9.29
CA SER A 174 -28.32 49.42 -9.98
C SER A 174 -27.51 50.28 -9.02
N GLY A 175 -26.67 49.62 -8.22
CA GLY A 175 -25.71 50.28 -7.33
C GLY A 175 -24.72 51.13 -8.13
N ARG A 176 -24.82 52.44 -7.95
CA ARG A 176 -23.94 53.50 -8.45
C ARG A 176 -22.47 53.08 -8.39
N ARG A 177 -21.78 53.19 -9.54
CA ARG A 177 -20.33 53.32 -9.57
C ARG A 177 -19.97 54.59 -8.81
N HIS A 178 -19.46 54.48 -7.59
CA HIS A 178 -18.75 55.59 -6.98
C HIS A 178 -17.41 55.74 -7.71
N ALA A 179 -17.24 56.94 -8.26
CA ALA A 179 -16.03 57.39 -8.91
C ALA A 179 -14.83 57.24 -7.97
N VAL A 180 -13.75 56.75 -8.55
CA VAL A 180 -12.39 56.79 -8.02
C VAL A 180 -11.96 58.26 -7.97
N PRO A 181 -11.56 58.83 -6.83
CA PRO A 181 -10.68 59.99 -6.86
C PRO A 181 -9.26 59.47 -7.13
N GLU A 182 -8.76 59.79 -8.32
CA GLU A 182 -7.34 59.73 -8.63
C GLU A 182 -6.60 60.61 -7.62
N VAL A 183 -5.58 60.04 -6.97
CA VAL A 183 -4.54 60.81 -6.27
C VAL A 183 -3.21 60.27 -6.78
N HIS A 184 -2.54 61.11 -7.57
CA HIS A 184 -1.12 61.08 -7.89
C HIS A 184 -0.56 62.47 -7.60
N PRO A 185 0.73 62.65 -7.30
CA PRO A 185 1.68 61.83 -6.55
C PRO A 185 1.89 62.31 -5.11
#